data_AF-A0A4P6LYB3-F1
#
_entry.id   AF-A0A4P6LYB3-F1
#
_cell.length_a   1.000
_cell.length_b   1.000
_cell.length_c   1.000
_cell.angle_alpha   90.00
_cell.angle_beta   90.00
_cell.angle_gamma   90.00
#
_symmetry.space_group_name_H-M   'P 1'
#
loop_
_entity.id
_entity.type
_entity.pdbx_description
1 polymer ?
#
loop_
_entity_poly.entity_id
_entity_poly.type
_entity_poly.pdbx_seq_one_letter_code
_entity_poly.pdbx_strand_id
1 'polypeptide(L)'
;MIIKNGSVFQEDGTFEKKDLYVENGKIVSSIDEMTDKTEIDATGLKVLPGAVDVHSHGAFGHDFSDADVEGLKTILRYEKSHGVTSYCPTSMTLPKEQLLEIFATAVSAGNAKDQARIVGVNMEGPFIDPDKKGAHVERHIRRPDIAFFRECNEKTGHLIKLVTLAPNMEGADEFIEELKNEVKISIGHTTAGYDTALSAMKKGAAHVTHLFNAMPSYAHRDPGVVGAAADTENCMVELICDGIHIHPSVVRNTFRMFGSERVVLISDSMMATGMENGTYELGGQEVTMNNRKATLANGTIAGSATNLFDCMKTAMAFGIPEADAIFAATRNPAKSIGVYDRVGSLTPGKEADILLVDEAYNLKKVL
;
A
#
# COMPACT_ATOMS: atom_id res chain seq x y z
N MET A 1 -20.11 -2.81 20.79
CA MET A 1 -20.29 -4.03 19.97
C MET A 1 -19.34 -5.13 20.39
N ILE A 2 -19.84 -6.37 20.56
CA ILE A 2 -19.05 -7.55 20.93
C ILE A 2 -19.04 -8.52 19.73
N ILE A 3 -17.87 -8.96 19.29
CA ILE A 3 -17.73 -10.04 18.30
C ILE A 3 -17.42 -11.32 19.07
N LYS A 4 -18.28 -12.33 18.95
CA LYS A 4 -18.21 -13.57 19.74
C LYS A 4 -17.87 -14.79 18.89
N ASN A 5 -17.30 -15.81 19.53
CA ASN A 5 -17.08 -17.15 18.97
C ASN A 5 -16.19 -17.25 17.72
N GLY A 6 -15.61 -16.14 17.26
CA GLY A 6 -14.70 -16.09 16.12
C GLY A 6 -13.31 -16.61 16.45
N SER A 7 -12.61 -17.05 15.42
CA SER A 7 -11.19 -17.40 15.47
C SER A 7 -10.37 -16.13 15.20
N VAL A 8 -9.90 -15.46 16.25
CA VAL A 8 -9.26 -14.14 16.19
C VAL A 8 -7.77 -14.28 15.87
N PHE A 9 -7.29 -13.55 14.86
CA PHE A 9 -5.88 -13.49 14.50
C PHE A 9 -5.06 -12.69 15.52
N GLN A 10 -3.93 -13.26 15.95
CA GLN A 10 -3.06 -12.72 16.99
C GLN A 10 -1.79 -12.08 16.42
N GLU A 11 -1.11 -11.25 17.22
CA GLU A 11 0.15 -10.60 16.81
C GLU A 11 1.31 -11.57 16.59
N ASP A 12 1.24 -12.77 17.17
CA ASP A 12 2.21 -13.86 16.98
C ASP A 12 1.90 -14.72 15.74
N GLY A 13 0.82 -14.43 15.02
CA GLY A 13 0.43 -15.11 13.78
C GLY A 13 -0.45 -16.33 14.01
N THR A 14 -0.84 -16.61 15.25
CA THR A 14 -1.77 -17.68 15.58
C THR A 14 -3.22 -17.22 15.53
N PHE A 15 -4.14 -18.18 15.61
CA PHE A 15 -5.56 -17.94 15.75
C PHE A 15 -6.05 -18.45 17.11
N GLU A 16 -6.81 -17.61 17.80
CA GLU A 16 -7.36 -17.91 19.13
C GLU A 16 -8.87 -17.69 19.14
N LYS A 17 -9.63 -18.64 19.69
CA LYS A 17 -11.07 -18.45 19.88
C LYS A 17 -11.31 -17.54 21.09
N LYS A 18 -11.68 -16.29 20.85
CA LYS A 18 -12.02 -15.32 21.89
C LYS A 18 -12.99 -14.26 21.39
N ASP A 19 -13.54 -13.52 22.34
CA ASP A 19 -14.38 -12.37 22.07
C ASP A 19 -13.53 -11.12 21.81
N LEU A 20 -14.00 -10.26 20.92
CA LEU A 20 -13.44 -8.93 20.69
C LEU A 20 -14.46 -7.85 21.08
N TYR A 21 -13.98 -6.85 21.79
CA TYR A 21 -14.78 -5.76 22.34
C TYR A 21 -14.51 -4.48 21.58
N VAL A 22 -15.56 -3.84 21.07
CA VAL A 22 -15.48 -2.60 20.31
C VAL A 22 -16.38 -1.54 20.92
N GLU A 23 -15.83 -0.37 21.23
CA GLU A 23 -16.54 0.79 21.75
C GLU A 23 -16.10 2.04 20.97
N ASN A 24 -17.06 2.84 20.50
CA ASN A 24 -16.80 4.08 19.76
C ASN A 24 -15.78 3.94 18.60
N GLY A 25 -15.83 2.82 17.89
CA GLY A 25 -14.94 2.53 16.75
C GLY A 25 -13.52 2.10 17.13
N LYS A 26 -13.26 1.78 18.41
CA LYS A 26 -11.97 1.27 18.89
C LYS A 26 -12.10 -0.08 19.56
N ILE A 27 -11.05 -0.88 19.48
CA ILE A 27 -10.92 -2.13 20.22
C ILE A 27 -10.63 -1.78 21.68
N VAL A 28 -11.36 -2.37 22.63
CA VAL A 28 -11.18 -2.18 24.08
C VAL A 28 -10.78 -3.48 24.76
N SER A 29 -10.22 -3.40 25.97
CA SER A 29 -9.62 -4.57 26.62
C SER A 29 -10.64 -5.50 27.28
N SER A 30 -11.81 -4.98 27.63
CA SER A 30 -12.82 -5.73 28.39
C SER A 30 -14.24 -5.25 28.13
N ILE A 31 -15.20 -6.09 28.50
CA ILE A 31 -16.64 -5.77 28.45
C ILE A 31 -17.04 -4.62 29.38
N ASP A 32 -16.25 -4.33 30.42
CA ASP A 32 -16.53 -3.27 31.40
C ASP A 32 -16.32 -1.87 30.82
N GLU A 33 -15.56 -1.75 29.71
CA GLU A 33 -15.33 -0.51 28.99
C GLU A 33 -16.44 -0.19 27.97
N MET A 34 -17.44 -1.05 27.84
CA MET A 34 -18.43 -0.98 26.77
C MET A 34 -19.77 -0.42 27.23
N THR A 35 -20.35 0.46 26.41
CA THR A 35 -21.75 0.89 26.55
C THR A 35 -22.65 0.19 25.53
N ASP A 36 -22.14 -0.05 24.32
CA ASP A 36 -22.84 -0.80 23.28
C ASP A 36 -22.59 -2.30 23.41
N LYS A 37 -23.63 -3.06 23.74
CA LYS A 37 -23.58 -4.53 23.90
C LYS A 37 -24.15 -5.29 22.70
N THR A 38 -24.27 -4.64 21.53
CA THR A 38 -24.67 -5.31 20.29
C THR A 38 -23.73 -6.46 20.00
N GLU A 39 -24.25 -7.67 19.82
CA GLU A 39 -23.45 -8.87 19.57
C GLU A 39 -23.41 -9.20 18.06
N ILE A 40 -22.24 -9.61 17.59
CA ILE A 40 -22.03 -10.24 16.30
C ILE A 40 -21.51 -11.66 16.56
N ASP A 41 -22.27 -12.66 16.12
CA ASP A 41 -21.81 -14.04 16.16
C ASP A 41 -20.86 -14.30 14.97
N ALA A 42 -19.61 -14.61 15.29
CA ALA A 42 -18.57 -14.98 14.33
C ALA A 42 -18.25 -16.49 14.38
N THR A 43 -19.18 -17.32 14.87
CA THR A 43 -19.03 -18.79 14.86
C THR A 43 -18.65 -19.29 13.47
N GLY A 44 -17.55 -20.04 13.38
CA GLY A 44 -17.03 -20.59 12.12
C GLY A 44 -16.33 -19.58 11.23
N LEU A 45 -16.14 -18.34 11.68
CA LEU A 45 -15.42 -17.29 10.95
C LEU A 45 -14.05 -17.03 11.57
N LYS A 46 -13.11 -16.63 10.72
CA LYS A 46 -11.85 -16.00 11.14
C LYS A 46 -12.08 -14.49 11.29
N VAL A 47 -11.44 -13.90 12.30
CA VAL A 47 -11.47 -12.46 12.57
C VAL A 47 -10.07 -11.90 12.34
N LEU A 48 -9.93 -11.04 11.34
CA LEU A 48 -8.66 -10.49 10.90
C LEU A 48 -8.62 -8.97 11.12
N PRO A 49 -7.43 -8.36 11.26
CA PRO A 49 -7.28 -6.93 11.08
C PRO A 49 -7.69 -6.54 9.66
N GLY A 50 -8.26 -5.34 9.50
CA GLY A 50 -8.49 -4.74 8.18
C GLY A 50 -7.19 -4.55 7.40
N ALA A 51 -7.24 -4.77 6.09
CA ALA A 51 -6.08 -4.61 5.23
C ALA A 51 -5.67 -3.14 5.11
N VAL A 52 -4.35 -2.90 4.98
CA VAL A 52 -3.73 -1.58 4.94
C VAL A 52 -3.00 -1.45 3.61
N ASP A 53 -3.59 -0.72 2.67
CA ASP A 53 -3.00 -0.51 1.35
C ASP A 53 -2.24 0.81 1.31
N VAL A 54 -0.92 0.73 1.18
CA VAL A 54 -0.03 1.90 1.21
C VAL A 54 0.33 2.39 -0.19
N HIS A 55 -0.07 1.67 -1.24
CA HIS A 55 0.24 2.03 -2.62
C HIS A 55 -0.90 1.58 -3.56
N SER A 56 -1.77 2.53 -3.86
CA SER A 56 -2.89 2.41 -4.80
C SER A 56 -3.24 3.78 -5.39
N HIS A 57 -3.41 3.84 -6.70
CA HIS A 57 -3.77 5.05 -7.45
C HIS A 57 -5.28 5.24 -7.55
N GLY A 58 -6.03 4.18 -7.77
CA GLY A 58 -7.45 4.28 -8.10
C GLY A 58 -8.20 2.96 -8.06
N ALA A 59 -9.53 3.08 -8.12
CA ALA A 59 -10.45 1.97 -8.24
C ALA A 59 -11.83 2.46 -8.71
N PHE A 60 -12.62 1.54 -9.24
CA PHE A 60 -14.03 1.71 -9.57
C PHE A 60 -14.32 2.93 -10.47
N GLY A 61 -13.47 3.11 -11.49
CA GLY A 61 -13.61 4.17 -12.50
C GLY A 61 -13.06 5.53 -12.08
N HIS A 62 -12.39 5.62 -10.92
CA HIS A 62 -11.81 6.86 -10.41
C HIS A 62 -10.33 6.68 -10.06
N ASP A 63 -9.57 7.76 -10.18
CA ASP A 63 -8.15 7.85 -9.81
C ASP A 63 -7.92 9.02 -8.85
N PHE A 64 -6.96 8.89 -7.94
CA PHE A 64 -6.58 10.01 -7.07
C PHE A 64 -6.08 11.22 -7.86
N SER A 65 -5.53 10.99 -9.06
CA SER A 65 -5.05 12.00 -10.00
C SER A 65 -6.17 12.89 -10.57
N ASP A 66 -7.44 12.48 -10.42
CA ASP A 66 -8.61 13.20 -10.95
C ASP A 66 -8.88 14.53 -10.20
N ALA A 67 -8.26 14.72 -9.03
CA ALA A 67 -8.53 15.84 -8.11
C ALA A 67 -10.03 15.96 -7.73
N ASP A 68 -10.77 14.86 -7.78
CA ASP A 68 -12.18 14.79 -7.42
C ASP A 68 -12.39 14.14 -6.05
N VAL A 69 -12.94 14.92 -5.12
CA VAL A 69 -13.24 14.46 -3.76
C VAL A 69 -14.31 13.37 -3.74
N GLU A 70 -15.32 13.42 -4.62
CA GLU A 70 -16.36 12.40 -4.66
C GLU A 70 -15.88 11.11 -5.35
N GLY A 71 -15.04 11.25 -6.38
CA GLY A 71 -14.27 10.14 -6.96
C GLY A 71 -13.40 9.45 -5.91
N LEU A 72 -12.62 10.21 -5.12
CA LEU A 72 -11.83 9.65 -4.02
C LEU A 72 -12.71 8.91 -2.99
N LYS A 73 -13.85 9.47 -2.61
CA LYS A 73 -14.80 8.76 -1.72
C LYS A 73 -15.36 7.47 -2.35
N THR A 74 -15.52 7.42 -3.66
CA THR A 74 -15.91 6.20 -4.38
C THR A 74 -14.83 5.13 -4.29
N ILE A 75 -13.56 5.51 -4.49
CA ILE A 75 -12.41 4.62 -4.26
C ILE A 75 -12.46 4.09 -2.82
N LEU A 76 -12.56 4.96 -1.82
CA LEU A 76 -12.56 4.54 -0.41
C LEU A 76 -13.72 3.60 -0.04
N ARG A 77 -14.92 3.78 -0.64
CA ARG A 77 -16.05 2.84 -0.45
C ARG A 77 -15.76 1.48 -1.10
N TYR A 78 -15.19 1.49 -2.30
CA TYR A 78 -14.77 0.27 -2.98
C TYR A 78 -13.76 -0.50 -2.12
N GLU A 79 -12.70 0.17 -1.68
CA GLU A 79 -11.66 -0.41 -0.82
C GLU A 79 -12.24 -1.03 0.46
N LYS A 80 -13.10 -0.29 1.18
CA LYS A 80 -13.78 -0.79 2.39
C LYS A 80 -14.60 -2.03 2.10
N SER A 81 -15.36 -2.04 1.00
CA SER A 81 -16.19 -3.20 0.64
C SER A 81 -15.37 -4.45 0.27
N HIS A 82 -14.08 -4.29 -0.06
CA HIS A 82 -13.15 -5.36 -0.39
C HIS A 82 -12.15 -5.67 0.75
N GLY A 83 -12.43 -5.21 1.98
CA GLY A 83 -11.66 -5.55 3.17
C GLY A 83 -10.40 -4.69 3.39
N VAL A 84 -10.20 -3.65 2.58
CA VAL A 84 -9.17 -2.63 2.80
C VAL A 84 -9.78 -1.51 3.63
N THR A 85 -9.37 -1.42 4.90
CA THR A 85 -9.96 -0.45 5.84
C THR A 85 -9.09 0.78 6.05
N SER A 86 -7.80 0.68 5.71
CA SER A 86 -6.83 1.76 5.79
C SER A 86 -6.12 1.89 4.44
N TYR A 87 -6.00 3.11 3.94
CA TYR A 87 -5.64 3.38 2.56
C TYR A 87 -4.71 4.60 2.45
N CYS A 88 -3.75 4.53 1.54
CA CYS A 88 -2.95 5.67 1.11
C CYS A 88 -3.19 5.96 -0.38
N PRO A 89 -3.97 7.00 -0.72
CA PRO A 89 -4.09 7.42 -2.11
C PRO A 89 -2.70 7.80 -2.64
N THR A 90 -2.39 7.30 -3.84
CA THR A 90 -1.06 7.40 -4.43
C THR A 90 -1.07 8.30 -5.66
N SER A 91 -0.24 9.34 -5.65
CA SER A 91 -0.11 10.25 -6.79
C SER A 91 0.66 9.62 -7.95
N MET A 92 0.38 10.04 -9.18
CA MET A 92 1.27 9.85 -10.32
C MET A 92 2.23 11.03 -10.49
N THR A 93 3.17 10.92 -11.44
CA THR A 93 4.01 12.06 -11.87
C THR A 93 3.23 13.01 -12.77
N LEU A 94 2.82 14.14 -12.21
CA LEU A 94 1.91 15.13 -12.80
C LEU A 94 2.51 16.55 -12.75
N PRO A 95 1.94 17.53 -13.48
CA PRO A 95 2.27 18.95 -13.30
C PRO A 95 2.18 19.40 -11.84
N LYS A 96 2.99 20.40 -11.47
CA LYS A 96 3.04 20.93 -10.10
C LYS A 96 1.64 21.31 -9.60
N GLU A 97 0.90 22.07 -10.38
CA GLU A 97 -0.39 22.62 -10.00
C GLU A 97 -1.40 21.50 -9.73
N GLN A 98 -1.42 20.46 -10.59
CA GLN A 98 -2.28 19.30 -10.40
C GLN A 98 -1.89 18.48 -9.16
N LEU A 99 -0.60 18.30 -8.88
CA LEU A 99 -0.15 17.65 -7.64
C LEU A 99 -0.67 18.37 -6.40
N LEU A 100 -0.62 19.70 -6.37
CA LEU A 100 -1.13 20.47 -5.23
C LEU A 100 -2.65 20.33 -5.05
N GLU A 101 -3.40 20.22 -6.15
CA GLU A 101 -4.84 20.02 -6.14
C GLU A 101 -5.23 18.62 -5.62
N ILE A 102 -4.63 17.55 -6.16
CA ILE A 102 -4.94 16.17 -5.73
C ILE A 102 -4.63 15.98 -4.25
N PHE A 103 -3.51 16.53 -3.77
CA PHE A 103 -3.11 16.39 -2.37
C PHE A 103 -4.06 17.09 -1.40
N ALA A 104 -4.72 18.18 -1.82
CA ALA A 104 -5.76 18.83 -1.03
C ALA A 104 -7.05 17.99 -0.93
N THR A 105 -7.31 17.10 -1.88
CA THR A 105 -8.52 16.24 -1.84
C THR A 105 -8.43 15.20 -0.72
N ALA A 106 -7.23 14.72 -0.38
CA ALA A 106 -7.04 13.73 0.69
C ALA A 106 -7.54 14.23 2.06
N VAL A 107 -7.40 15.52 2.34
CA VAL A 107 -7.96 16.16 3.54
C VAL A 107 -9.47 16.32 3.43
N SER A 108 -9.94 16.68 2.25
CA SER A 108 -11.34 17.05 1.98
C SER A 108 -12.29 15.85 1.92
N ALA A 109 -11.78 14.64 1.62
CA ALA A 109 -12.57 13.41 1.59
C ALA A 109 -13.22 13.09 2.95
N GLY A 110 -12.59 13.52 4.06
CA GLY A 110 -13.09 13.30 5.40
C GLY A 110 -13.04 11.84 5.81
N ASN A 111 -13.95 11.42 6.69
CA ASN A 111 -13.98 10.07 7.24
C ASN A 111 -15.43 9.61 7.43
N ALA A 112 -15.87 8.67 6.61
CA ALA A 112 -17.19 8.05 6.71
C ALA A 112 -17.08 6.57 7.09
N LYS A 113 -18.10 6.04 7.76
CA LYS A 113 -18.09 4.65 8.28
C LYS A 113 -18.05 3.59 7.18
N ASP A 114 -18.59 3.91 6.01
CA ASP A 114 -18.65 3.04 4.83
C ASP A 114 -17.41 3.19 3.92
N GLN A 115 -16.40 3.95 4.36
CA GLN A 115 -15.19 4.25 3.60
C GLN A 115 -13.94 3.72 4.30
N ALA A 116 -12.94 3.38 3.52
CA ALA A 116 -11.59 3.17 4.02
C ALA A 116 -11.05 4.47 4.60
N ARG A 117 -10.25 4.35 5.66
CA ARG A 117 -9.60 5.48 6.32
C ARG A 117 -8.36 5.88 5.52
N ILE A 118 -8.26 7.15 5.16
CA ILE A 118 -6.98 7.70 4.71
C ILE A 118 -6.03 7.77 5.92
N VAL A 119 -5.02 6.91 5.94
CA VAL A 119 -4.02 6.84 7.03
C VAL A 119 -2.69 7.51 6.67
N GLY A 120 -2.55 7.89 5.41
CA GLY A 120 -1.41 8.62 4.86
C GLY A 120 -1.62 8.88 3.37
N VAL A 121 -0.67 9.52 2.73
CA VAL A 121 -0.58 9.69 1.28
C VAL A 121 0.75 9.12 0.81
N ASN A 122 0.74 8.44 -0.34
CA ASN A 122 1.94 7.99 -1.02
C ASN A 122 2.21 8.90 -2.21
N MET A 123 3.40 9.49 -2.23
CA MET A 123 3.84 10.37 -3.31
C MET A 123 4.74 9.58 -4.26
N GLU A 124 4.14 8.93 -5.26
CA GLU A 124 4.91 8.24 -6.30
C GLU A 124 5.33 9.20 -7.44
N GLY A 125 6.59 9.60 -7.39
CA GLY A 125 7.12 10.67 -8.22
C GLY A 125 6.78 12.07 -7.68
N PRO A 126 7.26 13.14 -8.35
CA PRO A 126 7.93 13.16 -9.65
C PRO A 126 9.44 12.93 -9.60
N PHE A 127 10.00 12.55 -8.45
CA PHE A 127 11.45 12.43 -8.21
C PHE A 127 12.04 11.10 -8.68
N ILE A 128 11.69 10.67 -9.88
CA ILE A 128 12.03 9.35 -10.44
C ILE A 128 12.99 9.46 -11.63
N ASP A 129 13.56 8.34 -12.06
CA ASP A 129 14.46 8.27 -13.20
C ASP A 129 13.68 8.18 -14.52
N PRO A 130 13.90 9.09 -15.49
CA PRO A 130 13.31 9.02 -16.83
C PRO A 130 13.50 7.67 -17.54
N ASP A 131 14.65 7.02 -17.37
CA ASP A 131 14.96 5.73 -18.02
C ASP A 131 14.14 4.57 -17.45
N LYS A 132 13.52 4.77 -16.28
CA LYS A 132 12.64 3.82 -15.60
C LYS A 132 11.29 4.42 -15.26
N LYS A 133 10.81 5.35 -16.10
CA LYS A 133 9.51 6.01 -15.92
C LYS A 133 8.29 5.08 -15.90
N GLY A 134 8.33 3.89 -16.52
CA GLY A 134 7.17 3.01 -16.58
C GLY A 134 5.92 3.71 -17.14
N ALA A 135 4.85 3.79 -16.35
CA ALA A 135 3.61 4.50 -16.66
C ALA A 135 3.59 5.98 -16.26
N HIS A 136 4.74 6.56 -15.88
CA HIS A 136 4.88 8.00 -15.60
C HIS A 136 5.17 8.79 -16.87
N VAL A 137 4.63 10.02 -16.94
CA VAL A 137 4.84 10.93 -18.06
C VAL A 137 6.15 11.71 -17.90
N GLU A 138 7.11 11.42 -18.78
CA GLU A 138 8.50 11.90 -18.69
C GLU A 138 8.67 13.41 -18.53
N ARG A 139 7.90 14.21 -19.26
CA ARG A 139 7.97 15.70 -19.19
C ARG A 139 7.60 16.28 -17.82
N HIS A 140 6.97 15.48 -16.94
CA HIS A 140 6.60 15.88 -15.58
C HIS A 140 7.58 15.36 -14.52
N ILE A 141 8.56 14.54 -14.91
CA ILE A 141 9.63 14.10 -14.02
C ILE A 141 10.49 15.30 -13.63
N ARG A 142 10.81 15.37 -12.33
CA ARG A 142 11.57 16.47 -11.73
C ARG A 142 12.72 15.91 -10.91
N ARG A 143 13.75 16.73 -10.75
CA ARG A 143 14.79 16.45 -9.76
C ARG A 143 14.18 16.49 -8.35
N PRO A 144 14.72 15.71 -7.40
CA PRO A 144 14.40 15.82 -5.98
C PRO A 144 14.40 17.28 -5.52
N ASP A 145 13.32 17.69 -4.84
CA ASP A 145 13.09 19.09 -4.47
C ASP A 145 12.39 19.13 -3.10
N ILE A 146 13.16 19.45 -2.06
CA ILE A 146 12.71 19.48 -0.65
C ILE A 146 11.61 20.52 -0.45
N ALA A 147 11.74 21.70 -1.08
CA ALA A 147 10.77 22.78 -0.94
C ALA A 147 9.44 22.39 -1.58
N PHE A 148 9.50 21.78 -2.77
CA PHE A 148 8.31 21.27 -3.43
C PHE A 148 7.64 20.12 -2.65
N PHE A 149 8.41 19.19 -2.09
CA PHE A 149 7.85 18.16 -1.21
C PHE A 149 7.10 18.77 -0.02
N ARG A 150 7.70 19.73 0.68
CA ARG A 150 7.06 20.39 1.83
C ARG A 150 5.78 21.13 1.43
N GLU A 151 5.79 21.81 0.28
CA GLU A 151 4.60 22.47 -0.30
C GLU A 151 3.47 21.45 -0.58
N CYS A 152 3.78 20.30 -1.17
CA CYS A 152 2.83 19.20 -1.37
C CYS A 152 2.32 18.63 -0.04
N ASN A 153 3.22 18.40 0.92
CA ASN A 153 2.87 17.82 2.21
C ASN A 153 1.96 18.76 3.01
N GLU A 154 2.18 20.08 2.94
CA GLU A 154 1.28 21.09 3.52
C GLU A 154 -0.14 20.99 2.94
N LYS A 155 -0.30 20.74 1.63
CA LYS A 155 -1.64 20.55 1.01
C LYS A 155 -2.37 19.33 1.55
N THR A 156 -1.65 18.29 1.94
CA THR A 156 -2.23 17.11 2.58
C THR A 156 -2.49 17.29 4.09
N GLY A 157 -2.19 18.45 4.69
CA GLY A 157 -2.20 18.59 6.14
C GLY A 157 -1.15 17.73 6.85
N HIS A 158 0.00 17.53 6.21
CA HIS A 158 1.11 16.69 6.66
C HIS A 158 0.81 15.18 6.71
N LEU A 159 0.01 14.69 5.75
CA LEU A 159 -0.35 13.28 5.62
C LEU A 159 0.55 12.49 4.66
N ILE A 160 1.50 13.09 3.93
CA ILE A 160 2.43 12.30 3.12
C ILE A 160 3.30 11.44 4.05
N LYS A 161 3.20 10.12 3.89
CA LYS A 161 3.94 9.14 4.71
C LYS A 161 5.00 8.39 3.92
N LEU A 162 4.83 8.30 2.60
CA LEU A 162 5.73 7.59 1.70
C LEU A 162 6.03 8.46 0.48
N VAL A 163 7.29 8.48 0.05
CA VAL A 163 7.73 9.15 -1.18
C VAL A 163 8.60 8.19 -1.97
N THR A 164 8.22 7.92 -3.21
CA THR A 164 9.06 7.16 -4.16
C THR A 164 10.09 8.10 -4.79
N LEU A 165 11.36 7.72 -4.67
CA LEU A 165 12.54 8.48 -5.10
C LEU A 165 13.52 7.58 -5.82
N ALA A 166 14.03 8.03 -6.97
CA ALA A 166 15.15 7.39 -7.64
C ALA A 166 16.49 7.91 -7.07
N PRO A 167 17.29 7.06 -6.40
CA PRO A 167 18.49 7.51 -5.69
C PRO A 167 19.65 7.94 -6.60
N ASN A 168 19.58 7.65 -7.90
CA ASN A 168 20.55 8.11 -8.88
C ASN A 168 20.28 9.52 -9.42
N MET A 169 19.15 10.14 -9.04
CA MET A 169 18.82 11.49 -9.46
C MET A 169 19.66 12.55 -8.71
N GLU A 170 20.05 13.61 -9.42
CA GLU A 170 20.79 14.74 -8.83
C GLU A 170 19.98 15.38 -7.68
N GLY A 171 20.56 15.45 -6.47
CA GLY A 171 19.90 15.97 -5.27
C GLY A 171 19.21 14.92 -4.39
N ALA A 172 19.23 13.63 -4.79
CA ALA A 172 18.56 12.56 -4.04
C ALA A 172 19.18 12.35 -2.65
N ASP A 173 20.50 12.44 -2.54
CA ASP A 173 21.22 12.27 -1.28
C ASP A 173 20.83 13.34 -0.25
N GLU A 174 20.82 14.61 -0.65
CA GLU A 174 20.40 15.73 0.19
C GLU A 174 18.92 15.60 0.57
N PHE A 175 18.06 15.21 -0.38
CA PHE A 175 16.65 14.96 -0.12
C PHE A 175 16.45 13.87 0.94
N ILE A 176 17.19 12.76 0.82
CA ILE A 176 17.10 11.65 1.77
C ILE A 176 17.54 12.09 3.17
N GLU A 177 18.69 12.72 3.27
CA GLU A 177 19.27 13.09 4.56
C GLU A 177 18.40 14.10 5.33
N GLU A 178 17.82 15.06 4.62
CA GLU A 178 16.92 16.08 5.19
C GLU A 178 15.58 15.47 5.64
N LEU A 179 14.96 14.63 4.82
CA LEU A 179 13.56 14.25 5.00
C LEU A 179 13.34 12.87 5.65
N LYS A 180 14.39 12.08 5.91
CA LYS A 180 14.28 10.72 6.50
C LYS A 180 13.51 10.61 7.82
N ASN A 181 13.45 11.71 8.59
CA ASN A 181 12.72 11.77 9.86
C ASN A 181 11.31 12.36 9.71
N GLU A 182 10.99 12.95 8.56
CA GLU A 182 9.69 13.55 8.25
C GLU A 182 8.79 12.57 7.47
N VAL A 183 9.38 11.76 6.59
CA VAL A 183 8.66 10.87 5.68
C VAL A 183 9.46 9.60 5.40
N LYS A 184 8.76 8.49 5.09
CA LYS A 184 9.44 7.28 4.62
C LYS A 184 9.86 7.46 3.17
N ILE A 185 11.14 7.27 2.89
CA ILE A 185 11.67 7.33 1.52
C ILE A 185 11.75 5.92 0.96
N SER A 186 11.11 5.72 -0.18
CA SER A 186 11.02 4.48 -0.92
C SER A 186 11.84 4.55 -2.21
N ILE A 187 12.76 3.62 -2.40
CA ILE A 187 13.55 3.54 -3.64
C ILE A 187 12.69 2.88 -4.71
N GLY A 188 12.50 3.54 -5.85
CA GLY A 188 11.72 3.01 -6.97
C GLY A 188 11.99 3.77 -8.25
N HIS A 189 11.49 3.25 -9.38
CA HIS A 189 11.62 3.88 -10.71
C HIS A 189 13.03 4.42 -11.00
N THR A 190 14.03 3.54 -10.92
CA THR A 190 15.44 3.93 -10.89
C THR A 190 16.30 3.00 -11.73
N THR A 191 17.34 3.52 -12.37
CA THR A 191 18.42 2.70 -12.96
C THR A 191 19.57 2.42 -11.99
N ALA A 192 19.46 2.83 -10.72
CA ALA A 192 20.51 2.67 -9.73
C ALA A 192 20.95 1.21 -9.54
N GLY A 193 22.27 1.01 -9.58
CA GLY A 193 22.91 -0.24 -9.19
C GLY A 193 22.97 -0.40 -7.67
N TYR A 194 23.56 -1.51 -7.23
CA TYR A 194 23.66 -1.89 -5.81
C TYR A 194 24.29 -0.80 -4.93
N ASP A 195 25.46 -0.28 -5.31
CA ASP A 195 26.22 0.65 -4.46
C ASP A 195 25.47 1.97 -4.22
N THR A 196 24.81 2.49 -5.27
CA THR A 196 23.97 3.70 -5.17
C THR A 196 22.77 3.46 -4.28
N ALA A 197 22.05 2.35 -4.46
CA ALA A 197 20.90 2.00 -3.64
C ALA A 197 21.29 1.78 -2.17
N LEU A 198 22.40 1.07 -1.91
CA LEU A 198 22.92 0.83 -0.57
C LEU A 198 23.37 2.13 0.11
N SER A 199 23.98 3.06 -0.63
CA SER A 199 24.34 4.39 -0.13
C SER A 199 23.10 5.17 0.31
N ALA A 200 22.06 5.21 -0.54
CA ALA A 200 20.78 5.84 -0.21
C ALA A 200 20.13 5.22 1.04
N MET A 201 20.20 3.90 1.18
CA MET A 201 19.67 3.21 2.36
C MET A 201 20.43 3.56 3.65
N LYS A 202 21.77 3.64 3.58
CA LYS A 202 22.59 4.12 4.71
C LYS A 202 22.28 5.55 5.11
N LYS A 203 21.82 6.38 4.18
CA LYS A 203 21.45 7.79 4.44
C LYS A 203 20.08 7.94 5.08
N GLY A 204 19.17 6.99 4.86
CA GLY A 204 17.85 6.97 5.51
C GLY A 204 16.72 6.36 4.69
N ALA A 205 16.94 6.01 3.42
CA ALA A 205 15.93 5.26 2.66
C ALA A 205 15.73 3.87 3.27
N ALA A 206 14.49 3.49 3.55
CA ALA A 206 14.19 2.25 4.28
C ALA A 206 12.99 1.51 3.70
N HIS A 207 12.67 1.78 2.44
CA HIS A 207 11.57 1.18 1.72
C HIS A 207 11.93 0.99 0.24
N VAL A 208 11.33 0.02 -0.43
CA VAL A 208 11.44 -0.17 -1.89
C VAL A 208 10.06 -0.29 -2.50
N THR A 209 9.80 0.53 -3.51
CA THR A 209 8.52 0.60 -4.23
C THR A 209 8.42 -0.59 -5.18
N HIS A 210 7.24 -1.23 -5.22
CA HIS A 210 6.87 -2.40 -6.04
C HIS A 210 8.05 -3.26 -6.55
N LEU A 211 8.77 -3.91 -5.63
CA LEU A 211 10.02 -4.64 -5.87
C LEU A 211 10.00 -5.41 -7.20
N PHE A 212 11.11 -5.34 -7.94
CA PHE A 212 11.33 -5.85 -9.31
C PHE A 212 10.77 -4.98 -10.45
N ASN A 213 9.74 -4.18 -10.22
CA ASN A 213 9.14 -3.35 -11.26
C ASN A 213 9.90 -2.02 -11.38
N ALA A 214 10.04 -1.52 -12.61
CA ALA A 214 10.73 -0.25 -12.91
C ALA A 214 12.12 -0.08 -12.25
N MET A 215 12.90 -1.16 -12.10
CA MET A 215 14.27 -1.15 -11.57
C MET A 215 15.18 -2.12 -12.36
N PRO A 216 16.51 -2.16 -12.13
CA PRO A 216 17.37 -3.17 -12.73
C PRO A 216 17.02 -4.56 -12.20
N SER A 217 17.21 -5.60 -13.04
CA SER A 217 16.98 -6.98 -12.63
C SER A 217 17.98 -7.43 -11.57
N TYR A 218 17.55 -8.33 -10.67
CA TYR A 218 18.45 -8.96 -9.70
C TYR A 218 19.35 -10.00 -10.40
N ALA A 219 20.65 -9.70 -10.52
CA ALA A 219 21.64 -10.59 -11.12
C ALA A 219 22.82 -10.85 -10.17
N HIS A 220 23.53 -11.97 -10.35
CA HIS A 220 24.59 -12.42 -9.43
C HIS A 220 25.85 -11.53 -9.41
N ARG A 221 26.11 -10.75 -10.47
CA ARG A 221 27.22 -9.77 -10.52
C ARG A 221 26.77 -8.32 -10.40
N ASP A 222 25.48 -8.08 -10.58
CA ASP A 222 24.86 -6.76 -10.48
C ASP A 222 23.51 -6.92 -9.79
N PRO A 223 23.49 -6.96 -8.45
CA PRO A 223 22.30 -7.30 -7.70
C PRO A 223 21.32 -6.12 -7.55
N GLY A 224 21.70 -4.92 -8.01
CA GLY A 224 20.85 -3.74 -8.04
C GLY A 224 20.17 -3.40 -6.70
N VAL A 225 19.01 -2.78 -6.79
CA VAL A 225 18.17 -2.39 -5.64
C VAL A 225 17.75 -3.59 -4.80
N VAL A 226 17.43 -4.73 -5.44
CA VAL A 226 16.95 -5.94 -4.73
C VAL A 226 18.01 -6.45 -3.76
N GLY A 227 19.28 -6.55 -4.19
CA GLY A 227 20.36 -6.96 -3.31
C GLY A 227 20.64 -5.96 -2.19
N ALA A 228 20.61 -4.65 -2.50
CA ALA A 228 20.82 -3.61 -1.50
C ALA A 228 19.75 -3.65 -0.40
N ALA A 229 18.49 -3.88 -0.79
CA ALA A 229 17.38 -4.02 0.14
C ALA A 229 17.52 -5.27 1.02
N ALA A 230 17.92 -6.40 0.42
CA ALA A 230 18.10 -7.65 1.16
C ALA A 230 19.18 -7.52 2.25
N ASP A 231 20.29 -6.83 1.95
CA ASP A 231 21.40 -6.56 2.87
C ASP A 231 21.09 -5.47 3.92
N THR A 232 19.98 -4.75 3.77
CA THR A 232 19.56 -3.69 4.68
C THR A 232 18.48 -4.20 5.63
N GLU A 233 18.87 -4.51 6.87
CA GLU A 233 18.03 -5.20 7.86
C GLU A 233 16.64 -4.58 8.03
N ASN A 234 16.52 -3.25 8.08
CA ASN A 234 15.26 -2.56 8.32
C ASN A 234 14.54 -2.07 7.05
N CYS A 235 15.00 -2.49 5.86
CA CYS A 235 14.35 -2.12 4.61
C CYS A 235 13.11 -2.99 4.38
N MET A 236 11.95 -2.35 4.20
CA MET A 236 10.71 -3.01 3.81
C MET A 236 10.53 -2.95 2.30
N VAL A 237 9.92 -3.98 1.70
CA VAL A 237 9.77 -4.08 0.25
C VAL A 237 8.32 -4.29 -0.12
N GLU A 238 7.81 -3.42 -1.00
CA GLU A 238 6.49 -3.58 -1.59
C GLU A 238 6.49 -4.73 -2.60
N LEU A 239 5.36 -5.43 -2.69
CA LEU A 239 5.19 -6.54 -3.60
C LEU A 239 3.75 -6.60 -4.13
N ILE A 240 3.60 -6.46 -5.45
CA ILE A 240 2.33 -6.64 -6.14
C ILE A 240 2.12 -8.13 -6.38
N CYS A 241 1.16 -8.73 -5.67
CA CYS A 241 0.91 -10.18 -5.72
C CYS A 241 -0.40 -10.53 -6.43
N ASP A 242 -0.53 -10.14 -7.70
CA ASP A 242 -1.71 -10.39 -8.54
C ASP A 242 -1.58 -11.63 -9.45
N GLY A 243 -0.37 -12.18 -9.55
CA GLY A 243 0.01 -13.27 -10.46
C GLY A 243 0.37 -12.84 -11.88
N ILE A 244 0.47 -11.54 -12.14
CA ILE A 244 0.76 -10.93 -13.43
C ILE A 244 2.10 -10.18 -13.37
N HIS A 245 2.26 -9.28 -12.40
CA HIS A 245 3.48 -8.49 -12.23
C HIS A 245 4.67 -9.38 -11.87
N ILE A 246 4.44 -10.36 -10.99
CA ILE A 246 5.51 -11.14 -10.39
C ILE A 246 5.15 -12.63 -10.47
N HIS A 247 6.07 -13.41 -11.04
CA HIS A 247 5.90 -14.85 -11.13
C HIS A 247 5.81 -15.49 -9.73
N PRO A 248 4.93 -16.49 -9.49
CA PRO A 248 4.73 -17.08 -8.15
C PRO A 248 6.01 -17.60 -7.48
N SER A 249 6.97 -18.10 -8.27
CA SER A 249 8.26 -18.53 -7.73
C SER A 249 9.09 -17.37 -7.16
N VAL A 250 8.98 -16.18 -7.75
CA VAL A 250 9.68 -14.99 -7.29
C VAL A 250 9.01 -14.49 -6.01
N VAL A 251 7.67 -14.44 -5.96
CA VAL A 251 6.91 -14.13 -4.72
C VAL A 251 7.39 -14.97 -3.54
N ARG A 252 7.40 -16.31 -3.68
CA ARG A 252 7.90 -17.21 -2.62
C ARG A 252 9.34 -16.93 -2.22
N ASN A 253 10.20 -16.60 -3.18
CA ASN A 253 11.60 -16.30 -2.88
C ASN A 253 11.79 -14.94 -2.22
N THR A 254 10.95 -13.95 -2.51
CA THR A 254 10.92 -12.67 -1.79
C THR A 254 10.62 -12.89 -0.31
N PHE A 255 9.57 -13.65 0.03
CA PHE A 255 9.26 -13.95 1.43
C PHE A 255 10.39 -14.72 2.13
N ARG A 256 11.12 -15.61 1.44
CA ARG A 256 12.31 -16.29 2.00
C ARG A 256 13.48 -15.34 2.22
N MET A 257 13.69 -14.39 1.31
CA MET A 257 14.83 -13.46 1.33
C MET A 257 14.63 -12.36 2.36
N PHE A 258 13.42 -11.81 2.43
CA PHE A 258 13.09 -10.67 3.28
C PHE A 258 12.48 -11.10 4.63
N GLY A 259 11.94 -12.31 4.73
CA GLY A 259 11.20 -12.76 5.90
C GLY A 259 9.79 -12.16 5.98
N SER A 260 9.00 -12.63 6.92
CA SER A 260 7.59 -12.28 7.06
C SER A 260 7.32 -10.88 7.61
N GLU A 261 8.33 -10.20 8.16
CA GLU A 261 8.19 -8.85 8.75
C GLU A 261 8.50 -7.71 7.77
N ARG A 262 9.15 -8.00 6.63
CA ARG A 262 9.69 -6.97 5.72
C ARG A 262 8.98 -6.90 4.38
N VAL A 263 8.13 -7.86 4.05
CA VAL A 263 7.31 -7.82 2.84
C VAL A 263 6.03 -7.04 3.11
N VAL A 264 5.74 -6.06 2.27
CA VAL A 264 4.51 -5.26 2.26
C VAL A 264 3.76 -5.61 0.98
N LEU A 265 2.60 -6.24 1.09
CA LEU A 265 1.73 -6.40 -0.07
C LEU A 265 1.05 -5.06 -0.35
N ILE A 266 0.99 -4.72 -1.63
CA ILE A 266 0.27 -3.57 -2.15
C ILE A 266 -0.61 -4.01 -3.32
N SER A 267 -1.63 -3.23 -3.63
CA SER A 267 -2.40 -3.45 -4.86
C SER A 267 -1.67 -2.88 -6.07
N ASP A 268 -1.06 -1.70 -5.93
CA ASP A 268 -0.75 -0.81 -7.06
C ASP A 268 -1.99 -0.61 -7.97
N SER A 269 -3.19 -0.59 -7.38
CA SER A 269 -4.42 -0.55 -8.18
C SER A 269 -4.59 0.76 -8.91
N MET A 270 -5.11 0.68 -10.12
CA MET A 270 -5.54 1.82 -10.93
C MET A 270 -7.04 1.80 -11.19
N MET A 271 -7.59 2.87 -11.78
CA MET A 271 -9.03 3.12 -11.90
C MET A 271 -9.86 1.96 -12.50
N ALA A 272 -9.25 1.05 -13.27
CA ALA A 272 -9.92 -0.13 -13.83
C ALA A 272 -10.21 -1.22 -12.78
N THR A 273 -9.67 -1.13 -11.57
CA THR A 273 -9.92 -2.11 -10.49
C THR A 273 -11.40 -2.13 -10.13
N GLY A 274 -12.02 -3.30 -10.18
CA GLY A 274 -13.46 -3.45 -9.94
C GLY A 274 -14.35 -3.04 -11.13
N MET A 275 -13.78 -2.77 -12.30
CA MET A 275 -14.50 -2.44 -13.52
C MET A 275 -14.47 -3.58 -14.55
N GLU A 276 -15.33 -3.51 -15.57
CA GLU A 276 -15.33 -4.44 -16.70
C GLU A 276 -14.13 -4.20 -17.64
N ASN A 277 -13.77 -5.19 -18.47
CA ASN A 277 -12.73 -5.05 -19.49
C ASN A 277 -13.01 -3.82 -20.37
N GLY A 278 -11.97 -3.02 -20.63
CA GLY A 278 -12.15 -1.75 -21.34
C GLY A 278 -10.90 -0.90 -21.38
N THR A 279 -11.09 0.35 -21.79
CA THR A 279 -10.06 1.37 -21.87
C THR A 279 -10.23 2.38 -20.75
N TYR A 280 -9.13 2.68 -20.07
CA TYR A 280 -9.04 3.53 -18.89
C TYR A 280 -7.82 4.45 -19.02
N GLU A 281 -7.54 5.24 -17.99
CA GLU A 281 -6.37 6.13 -17.92
C GLU A 281 -5.55 5.86 -16.66
N LEU A 282 -4.23 6.05 -16.73
CA LEU A 282 -3.34 6.17 -15.57
C LEU A 282 -2.34 7.30 -15.81
N GLY A 283 -2.40 8.35 -15.00
CA GLY A 283 -1.46 9.48 -15.09
C GLY A 283 -1.42 10.17 -16.46
N GLY A 284 -2.56 10.31 -17.14
CA GLY A 284 -2.64 10.92 -18.48
C GLY A 284 -2.34 9.97 -19.64
N GLN A 285 -2.19 8.66 -19.39
CA GLN A 285 -1.91 7.65 -20.41
C GLN A 285 -3.05 6.65 -20.55
N GLU A 286 -3.45 6.37 -21.78
CA GLU A 286 -4.46 5.35 -22.09
C GLU A 286 -3.96 3.95 -21.73
N VAL A 287 -4.77 3.21 -20.99
CA VAL A 287 -4.51 1.85 -20.51
C VAL A 287 -5.65 0.94 -20.97
N THR A 288 -5.32 -0.15 -21.65
CA THR A 288 -6.29 -1.21 -21.95
C THR A 288 -6.22 -2.28 -20.87
N MET A 289 -7.36 -2.57 -20.25
CA MET A 289 -7.49 -3.61 -19.24
C MET A 289 -8.26 -4.80 -19.81
N ASN A 290 -7.62 -5.97 -19.76
CA ASN A 290 -8.23 -7.25 -20.09
C ASN A 290 -8.10 -8.22 -18.91
N ASN A 291 -9.24 -8.51 -18.29
CA ASN A 291 -9.44 -9.23 -17.04
C ASN A 291 -8.83 -8.51 -15.84
N ARG A 292 -7.52 -8.66 -15.65
CA ARG A 292 -6.76 -7.98 -14.57
C ARG A 292 -5.44 -7.39 -15.07
N LYS A 293 -5.09 -7.63 -16.34
CA LYS A 293 -3.86 -7.15 -16.95
C LYS A 293 -4.15 -5.80 -17.60
N ALA A 294 -3.60 -4.75 -17.00
CA ALA A 294 -3.66 -3.38 -17.47
C ALA A 294 -2.35 -3.04 -18.21
N THR A 295 -2.42 -2.64 -19.47
CA THR A 295 -1.23 -2.30 -20.28
C THR A 295 -1.41 -1.06 -21.13
N LEU A 296 -0.32 -0.32 -21.32
CA LEU A 296 -0.19 0.69 -22.36
C LEU A 296 -0.16 0.05 -23.76
N ALA A 297 -0.30 0.87 -24.81
CA ALA A 297 -0.28 0.41 -26.20
C ALA A 297 1.02 -0.35 -26.60
N ASN A 298 2.15 -0.07 -25.94
CA ASN A 298 3.42 -0.75 -26.17
C ASN A 298 3.58 -2.06 -25.36
N GLY A 299 2.56 -2.47 -24.59
CA GLY A 299 2.56 -3.68 -23.77
C GLY A 299 3.17 -3.54 -22.38
N THR A 300 3.68 -2.36 -22.01
CA THR A 300 4.12 -2.06 -20.64
C THR A 300 2.95 -2.18 -19.68
N ILE A 301 3.13 -2.89 -18.57
CA ILE A 301 2.12 -3.00 -17.50
C ILE A 301 1.99 -1.64 -16.81
N ALA A 302 0.76 -1.19 -16.57
CA ALA A 302 0.46 0.13 -16.03
C ALA A 302 -0.53 -0.02 -14.86
N GLY A 303 0.03 -0.11 -13.65
CA GLY A 303 -0.70 -0.46 -12.44
C GLY A 303 -1.31 -1.87 -12.50
N SER A 304 -2.10 -2.17 -11.46
CA SER A 304 -2.84 -3.40 -11.27
C SER A 304 -4.35 -3.15 -11.36
N ALA A 305 -5.11 -4.20 -11.71
CA ALA A 305 -6.56 -4.22 -11.58
C ALA A 305 -7.03 -5.22 -10.50
N THR A 306 -6.25 -5.36 -9.42
CA THR A 306 -6.50 -6.27 -8.29
C THR A 306 -6.40 -5.51 -6.96
N ASN A 307 -7.40 -5.64 -6.08
CA ASN A 307 -7.36 -5.07 -4.72
C ASN A 307 -6.39 -5.83 -3.79
N LEU A 308 -5.94 -5.18 -2.72
CA LEU A 308 -4.96 -5.75 -1.79
C LEU A 308 -5.43 -7.05 -1.12
N PHE A 309 -6.71 -7.17 -0.77
CA PHE A 309 -7.22 -8.38 -0.11
C PHE A 309 -7.13 -9.60 -1.04
N ASP A 310 -7.39 -9.41 -2.33
CA ASP A 310 -7.17 -10.44 -3.34
C ASP A 310 -5.69 -10.72 -3.59
N CYS A 311 -4.81 -9.73 -3.50
CA CYS A 311 -3.35 -9.94 -3.49
C CYS A 311 -2.92 -10.83 -2.32
N MET A 312 -3.49 -10.62 -1.12
CA MET A 312 -3.24 -11.46 0.06
C MET A 312 -3.67 -12.92 -0.17
N LYS A 313 -4.90 -13.15 -0.67
CA LYS A 313 -5.35 -14.51 -1.01
C LYS A 313 -4.48 -15.16 -2.09
N THR A 314 -4.04 -14.39 -3.07
CA THR A 314 -3.16 -14.86 -4.15
C THR A 314 -1.80 -15.28 -3.59
N ALA A 315 -1.24 -14.53 -2.63
CA ALA A 315 -0.01 -14.91 -1.95
C ALA A 315 -0.16 -16.27 -1.23
N MET A 316 -1.28 -16.47 -0.50
CA MET A 316 -1.59 -17.76 0.14
C MET A 316 -1.71 -18.88 -0.91
N ALA A 317 -2.41 -18.65 -2.02
CA ALA A 317 -2.54 -19.61 -3.11
C ALA A 317 -1.20 -19.96 -3.78
N PHE A 318 -0.22 -19.06 -3.74
CA PHE A 318 1.14 -19.31 -4.21
C PHE A 318 2.01 -20.08 -3.21
N GLY A 319 1.48 -20.39 -2.02
CA GLY A 319 2.14 -21.16 -0.97
C GLY A 319 2.88 -20.32 0.07
N ILE A 320 2.56 -19.03 0.20
CA ILE A 320 3.00 -18.23 1.35
C ILE A 320 2.22 -18.68 2.59
N PRO A 321 2.87 -18.85 3.77
CA PRO A 321 2.16 -19.16 5.00
C PRO A 321 1.05 -18.15 5.30
N GLU A 322 -0.07 -18.65 5.84
CA GLU A 322 -1.27 -17.85 6.10
C GLU A 322 -0.98 -16.61 6.95
N ALA A 323 -0.25 -16.78 8.06
CA ALA A 323 0.14 -15.69 8.94
C ALA A 323 0.99 -14.63 8.21
N ASP A 324 1.96 -15.05 7.40
CA ASP A 324 2.87 -14.16 6.68
C ASP A 324 2.13 -13.31 5.64
N ALA A 325 1.18 -13.90 4.93
CA ALA A 325 0.34 -13.18 3.97
C ALA A 325 -0.56 -12.15 4.67
N ILE A 326 -1.16 -12.51 5.82
CA ILE A 326 -1.98 -11.58 6.61
C ILE A 326 -1.11 -10.43 7.13
N PHE A 327 0.08 -10.72 7.68
CA PHE A 327 1.01 -9.69 8.15
C PHE A 327 1.42 -8.73 7.04
N ALA A 328 1.74 -9.27 5.85
CA ALA A 328 2.14 -8.47 4.71
C ALA A 328 1.02 -7.55 4.17
N ALA A 329 -0.25 -7.86 4.43
CA ALA A 329 -1.39 -7.02 4.04
C ALA A 329 -1.96 -6.15 5.17
N THR A 330 -1.45 -6.28 6.42
CA THR A 330 -2.02 -5.58 7.59
C THR A 330 -0.93 -4.87 8.41
N ARG A 331 -0.25 -5.61 9.29
CA ARG A 331 0.76 -5.12 10.21
C ARG A 331 1.96 -4.48 9.52
N ASN A 332 2.49 -5.13 8.50
CA ASN A 332 3.72 -4.67 7.84
C ASN A 332 3.51 -3.33 7.11
N PRO A 333 2.48 -3.16 6.26
CA PRO A 333 2.17 -1.85 5.68
C PRO A 333 1.94 -0.79 6.76
N ALA A 334 1.20 -1.10 7.82
CA ALA A 334 1.01 -0.14 8.92
C ALA A 334 2.33 0.26 9.62
N LYS A 335 3.26 -0.68 9.81
CA LYS A 335 4.61 -0.41 10.34
C LYS A 335 5.44 0.42 9.36
N SER A 336 5.36 0.15 8.06
CA SER A 336 6.22 0.78 7.05
C SER A 336 6.00 2.29 6.95
N ILE A 337 4.76 2.74 7.16
CA ILE A 337 4.37 4.15 7.16
C ILE A 337 4.18 4.74 8.57
N GLY A 338 4.49 3.98 9.63
CA GLY A 338 4.49 4.47 11.01
C GLY A 338 3.11 4.73 11.63
N VAL A 339 2.10 3.93 11.27
CA VAL A 339 0.72 4.04 11.80
C VAL A 339 0.27 2.77 12.55
N TYR A 340 1.20 1.87 12.85
CA TYR A 340 0.89 0.61 13.53
C TYR A 340 0.33 0.80 14.95
N ASP A 341 0.57 1.93 15.61
CA ASP A 341 -0.06 2.26 16.89
C ASP A 341 -1.59 2.43 16.78
N ARG A 342 -2.12 2.64 15.57
CA ARG A 342 -3.53 2.89 15.31
C ARG A 342 -4.25 1.76 14.58
N VAL A 343 -3.59 1.06 13.65
CA VAL A 343 -4.20 0.05 12.76
C VAL A 343 -3.26 -1.15 12.54
N GLY A 344 -3.73 -2.15 11.79
CA GLY A 344 -2.92 -3.30 11.35
C GLY A 344 -2.83 -4.46 12.34
N SER A 345 -3.48 -4.40 13.50
CA SER A 345 -3.68 -5.55 14.39
C SER A 345 -4.98 -5.43 15.20
N LEU A 346 -5.41 -6.53 15.80
CA LEU A 346 -6.59 -6.61 16.67
C LEU A 346 -6.24 -6.39 18.15
N THR A 347 -5.50 -5.32 18.43
CA THR A 347 -4.97 -5.01 19.78
C THR A 347 -5.80 -3.88 20.42
N PRO A 348 -6.14 -3.95 21.73
CA PRO A 348 -6.84 -2.86 22.42
C PRO A 348 -6.18 -1.49 22.24
N GLY A 349 -7.00 -0.45 22.09
CA GLY A 349 -6.59 0.93 21.82
C GLY A 349 -6.57 1.31 20.33
N LYS A 350 -6.45 0.33 19.43
CA LYS A 350 -6.46 0.52 17.98
C LYS A 350 -7.87 0.72 17.43
N GLU A 351 -7.95 1.25 16.21
CA GLU A 351 -9.19 1.36 15.45
C GLU A 351 -9.79 -0.03 15.24
N ALA A 352 -11.13 -0.13 15.30
CA ALA A 352 -11.86 -1.37 15.09
C ALA A 352 -12.03 -1.70 13.59
N ASP A 353 -10.90 -1.70 12.88
CA ASP A 353 -10.77 -2.14 11.49
C ASP A 353 -10.73 -3.67 11.48
N ILE A 354 -11.89 -4.31 11.27
CA ILE A 354 -12.05 -5.75 11.50
C ILE A 354 -12.72 -6.42 10.30
N LEU A 355 -12.15 -7.55 9.87
CA LEU A 355 -12.72 -8.40 8.83
C LEU A 355 -13.24 -9.69 9.43
N LEU A 356 -14.46 -10.07 9.08
CA LEU A 356 -14.99 -11.41 9.31
C LEU A 356 -14.98 -12.17 7.99
N VAL A 357 -14.26 -13.29 7.96
CA VAL A 357 -14.09 -14.11 6.76
C VAL A 357 -14.40 -15.58 7.07
N ASP A 358 -14.87 -16.33 6.08
CA ASP A 358 -14.95 -17.79 6.21
C ASP A 358 -13.58 -18.46 6.02
N GLU A 359 -13.54 -19.79 6.12
CA GLU A 359 -12.30 -20.58 5.94
C GLU A 359 -11.65 -20.39 4.57
N ALA A 360 -12.44 -20.04 3.54
CA ALA A 360 -11.97 -19.77 2.19
C ALA A 360 -11.65 -18.29 1.95
N TYR A 361 -11.59 -17.48 3.01
CA TYR A 361 -11.33 -16.04 2.95
C TYR A 361 -12.37 -15.24 2.16
N ASN A 362 -13.61 -15.73 2.05
CA ASN A 362 -14.69 -14.88 1.54
C ASN A 362 -15.11 -13.90 2.63
N LEU A 363 -15.10 -12.61 2.30
CA LEU A 363 -15.56 -11.54 3.19
C LEU A 363 -17.05 -11.73 3.53
N LYS A 364 -17.35 -11.84 4.82
CA LYS A 364 -18.72 -11.86 5.36
C LYS A 364 -19.11 -10.52 5.95
N LYS A 365 -18.14 -9.81 6.53
CA LYS A 365 -18.36 -8.48 7.09
C LYS A 365 -17.06 -7.69 7.15
N VAL A 366 -17.17 -6.39 6.92
CA VAL A 366 -16.11 -5.40 7.16
C VAL A 366 -16.65 -4.39 8.16
N LEU A 367 -15.92 -4.17 9.24
CA LEU A 367 -16.22 -3.21 10.31
C LEU A 367 -15.24 -2.05 10.23
#